data_AF-A0A9E4TEQ0-F1
#
_entry.id   AF-A0A9E4TEQ0-F1
#
_cell.length_a   1.000
_cell.length_b   1.000
_cell.length_c   1.000
_cell.angle_alpha   90.00
_cell.angle_beta   90.00
_cell.angle_gamma   90.00
#
_symmetry.space_group_name_H-M   'P 1'
#
loop_
_entity.id
_entity.type
_entity.pdbx_description
1 polymer ?
#
loop_
_entity_poly.entity_id
_entity_poly.type
_entity_poly.pdbx_seq_one_letter_code
_entity_poly.pdbx_strand_id
1 'polypeptide(L)' 'MSVPSRIVLTGFSGAGKSAVAPFLAQHFGWDVVDTDRLVEEREGKPILAIFRDTGEDAFRDLESAAIA' A
#
# COMPACT_ATOMS: atom_id res chain seq x y z
N MET A 1 -2.74 19.46 19.34
CA MET A 1 -3.14 18.29 18.52
C MET A 1 -2.05 17.25 18.65
N SER A 2 -2.40 15.99 18.86
CA SER A 2 -1.42 14.90 18.87
C SER A 2 -0.93 14.62 17.45
N VAL A 3 0.35 14.27 17.31
CA VAL A 3 0.88 13.78 16.03
C VAL A 3 0.20 12.43 15.73
N PRO A 4 -0.30 12.20 14.49
CA PRO A 4 -0.86 10.90 14.12
C PRO A 4 0.22 9.81 14.22
N SER A 5 -0.16 8.55 14.40
CA SER A 5 0.80 7.42 14.38
C SER A 5 0.94 6.77 13.00
N ARG A 6 -0.01 7.03 12.09
CA ARG A 6 -0.04 6.50 10.72
C ARG A 6 -0.88 7.41 9.84
N ILE A 7 -0.47 7.58 8.58
CA ILE A 7 -1.26 8.23 7.53
C ILE A 7 -1.49 7.21 6.42
N VAL A 8 -2.74 7.06 5.97
CA VAL A 8 -3.11 6.21 4.84
C VAL A 8 -3.50 7.09 3.67
N LEU A 9 -2.80 6.94 2.55
CA LEU A 9 -3.10 7.66 1.31
C LEU A 9 -4.03 6.81 0.45
N THR A 10 -5.25 7.29 0.21
CA THR A 10 -6.26 6.59 -0.60
C THR A 10 -6.54 7.36 -1.89
N GLY A 11 -7.21 6.70 -2.84
CA GLY A 11 -7.56 7.26 -4.15
C GLY A 11 -7.09 6.39 -5.32
N PHE A 12 -7.55 6.72 -6.52
CA PHE A 12 -7.27 5.93 -7.73
C PHE A 12 -5.78 5.86 -8.09
N SER A 13 -5.40 4.88 -8.90
CA SER A 13 -4.08 4.83 -9.53
C SER A 13 -3.82 6.12 -10.32
N GLY A 14 -2.59 6.65 -10.24
CA GLY A 14 -2.24 7.94 -10.86
C GLY A 14 -2.64 9.19 -10.08
N ALA A 15 -3.35 9.09 -8.94
CA ALA A 15 -3.74 10.24 -8.12
C ALA A 15 -2.58 10.95 -7.38
N GLY A 16 -1.33 10.54 -7.62
CA GLY A 16 -0.14 11.16 -7.00
C GLY A 16 0.22 10.65 -5.60
N LYS A 17 -0.39 9.56 -5.12
CA LYS A 17 -0.11 8.99 -3.78
C LYS A 17 1.38 8.71 -3.56
N SER A 18 2.01 7.99 -4.49
CA SER A 18 3.44 7.66 -4.44
C SER A 18 4.36 8.89 -4.58
N ALA A 19 3.84 10.00 -5.15
CA ALA A 19 4.57 11.26 -5.20
C ALA A 19 4.52 12.00 -3.85
N VAL A 20 3.38 11.96 -3.14
CA VAL A 20 3.18 12.69 -1.87
C VAL A 20 3.75 11.94 -0.67
N ALA A 21 3.72 10.60 -0.66
CA ALA A 21 4.14 9.80 0.49
C ALA A 21 5.56 10.11 1.01
N PRO A 22 6.59 10.27 0.15
CA PRO A 22 7.95 10.59 0.61
C PRO A 22 8.05 11.93 1.33
N PHE A 23 7.27 12.94 0.93
CA PHE A 23 7.26 14.25 1.58
C PHE A 23 6.67 14.18 2.99
N LEU A 24 5.59 13.42 3.16
CA LEU A 24 4.99 13.19 4.48
C LEU A 24 5.93 12.39 5.38
N ALA A 25 6.51 11.32 4.85
CA ALA A 25 7.50 10.50 5.56
C ALA A 25 8.70 11.33 6.03
N GLN A 26 9.26 12.17 5.16
CA GLN A 26 10.36 13.07 5.52
C GLN A 26 9.95 14.07 6.62
N HIS A 27 8.74 14.63 6.54
CA HIS A 27 8.25 15.60 7.52
C HIS A 27 8.11 14.99 8.93
N PHE A 28 7.67 13.74 9.03
CA PHE A 28 7.45 13.06 10.31
C PHE A 28 8.60 12.13 10.75
N GLY A 29 9.61 11.92 9.90
CA GLY A 29 10.67 10.94 10.14
C GLY A 29 10.16 9.50 10.12
N TRP A 30 9.23 9.18 9.23
CA TRP A 30 8.57 7.88 9.11
C TRP A 30 9.02 7.11 7.87
N ASP A 31 8.69 5.82 7.86
CA ASP A 31 8.83 4.98 6.67
C ASP A 31 7.63 5.11 5.72
N VAL A 32 7.89 4.93 4.43
CA VAL A 32 6.84 4.78 3.42
C VAL A 32 6.56 3.30 3.21
N VAL A 33 5.28 2.94 3.24
CA VAL A 33 4.80 1.58 2.96
C VAL A 33 3.89 1.63 1.74
N ASP A 34 4.17 0.75 0.78
CA ASP A 34 3.32 0.50 -0.38
C ASP A 34 2.60 -0.84 -0.18
N THR A 35 1.26 -0.82 -0.17
CA THR A 35 0.44 -2.00 0.11
C THR A 35 0.55 -3.05 -0.98
N ASP A 36 0.64 -2.62 -2.25
CA ASP A 36 0.81 -3.52 -3.39
C ASP A 36 2.14 -4.27 -3.26
N ARG A 37 3.22 -3.54 -2.90
CA ARG A 37 4.56 -4.11 -2.72
C ARG A 37 4.60 -5.09 -1.55
N LEU A 38 3.90 -4.81 -0.45
CA LEU A 38 3.78 -5.74 0.68
C LEU A 38 3.08 -7.04 0.29
N VAL A 39 2.02 -6.95 -0.54
CA VAL A 39 1.33 -8.14 -1.05
C VAL A 39 2.27 -8.95 -1.95
N GLU A 40 2.99 -8.32 -2.87
CA GLU A 40 3.96 -9.02 -3.73
C GLU A 40 5.07 -9.71 -2.94
N GLU A 41 5.59 -9.07 -1.89
CA GLU A 41 6.61 -9.64 -1.00
C GLU A 41 6.10 -10.84 -0.20
N ARG A 42 4.84 -10.79 0.27
CA ARG A 42 4.21 -11.88 1.04
C ARG A 42 3.84 -13.08 0.14
N GLU A 43 3.30 -12.81 -1.04
CA GLU A 43 2.85 -13.85 -1.98
C GLU A 43 3.99 -14.41 -2.86
N GLY A 44 5.12 -13.71 -2.92
CA GLY A 44 6.25 -14.06 -3.78
C GLY A 44 5.91 -14.02 -5.27
N LYS A 45 4.91 -13.23 -5.67
CA LYS A 45 4.40 -13.13 -7.04
C LYS A 45 4.07 -11.67 -7.40
N PRO A 46 4.21 -11.28 -8.68
CA PRO A 46 3.77 -9.96 -9.13
C PRO A 46 2.26 -9.76 -8.96
N ILE A 47 1.83 -8.55 -8.67
CA ILE A 47 0.42 -8.18 -8.46
C ILE A 47 -0.45 -8.55 -9.66
N LEU A 48 0.07 -8.36 -10.88
CA LEU A 48 -0.61 -8.74 -12.12
C LEU A 48 -0.88 -10.25 -12.20
N ALA A 49 0.02 -11.08 -11.68
CA ALA A 49 -0.19 -12.52 -11.62
C ALA A 49 -1.25 -12.88 -10.58
N ILE A 50 -1.24 -12.21 -9.42
CA ILE A 50 -2.26 -12.38 -8.38
C ILE A 50 -3.65 -12.04 -8.93
N PHE A 51 -3.84 -10.85 -9.50
CA PHE A 51 -5.11 -10.46 -10.11
C PHE A 51 -5.59 -11.45 -11.19
N ARG A 52 -4.67 -11.93 -12.04
CA ARG A 52 -5.01 -12.91 -13.08
C ARG A 52 -5.44 -14.26 -12.50
N ASP A 53 -4.75 -14.73 -11.47
CA ASP A 53 -4.92 -16.09 -10.94
C ASP A 53 -6.06 -16.16 -9.89
N THR A 54 -6.30 -15.10 -9.12
CA THR A 54 -7.23 -15.09 -7.98
C THR A 54 -8.39 -14.09 -8.11
N GLY A 55 -8.31 -13.13 -9.04
CA GLY A 55 -9.29 -12.05 -9.17
C GLY A 55 -9.11 -10.94 -8.13
N GLU A 56 -9.94 -9.89 -8.25
CA GLU A 56 -9.85 -8.68 -7.42
C GLU A 56 -10.25 -8.92 -5.96
N ASP A 57 -11.33 -9.67 -5.70
CA ASP A 57 -11.81 -9.88 -4.33
C ASP A 57 -10.75 -10.53 -3.44
N ALA A 58 -10.09 -11.58 -3.94
CA ALA A 58 -8.99 -12.23 -3.25
C ALA A 58 -7.79 -11.28 -3.06
N PHE A 59 -7.51 -10.42 -4.04
CA PHE A 59 -6.47 -9.39 -3.88
C PHE A 59 -6.81 -8.40 -2.75
N ARG A 60 -8.08 -7.99 -2.60
CA ARG A 60 -8.52 -7.12 -1.49
C ARG A 60 -8.38 -7.77 -0.13
N ASP A 61 -8.63 -9.08 -0.04
CA ASP A 61 -8.39 -9.85 1.19
C ASP A 61 -6.89 -9.89 1.54
N LEU A 62 -6.03 -10.11 0.53
CA LEU A 62 -4.57 -10.10 0.70
C LEU A 62 -4.06 -8.70 1.09
N GLU A 63 -4.55 -7.64 0.46
CA GLU A 63 -4.21 -6.25 0.78
C GLU A 63 -4.56 -5.92 2.23
N SER A 64 -5.74 -6.34 2.68
CA SER A 64 -6.19 -6.16 4.07
C SER A 64 -5.34 -6.93 5.07
N ALA A 65 -4.96 -8.17 4.74
CA ALA A 65 -4.06 -8.97 5.55
C ALA A 65 -2.63 -8.41 5.58
N ALA A 66 -2.21 -7.70 4.51
CA ALA A 66 -0.87 -7.13 4.38
C ALA A 66 -0.60 -5.95 5.35
N ILE A 67 -1.65 -5.28 5.82
CA ILE A 67 -1.56 -4.05 6.64
C ILE A 67 -1.94 -4.26 8.13
N ALA A 68 -2.44 -5.44 8.47
CA ALA A 68 -2.72 -5.90 9.84
C ALA A 68 -1.43 -6.24 10.59
#